data_AF-A0A3B9L439-F1
#
_entry.id   AF-A0A3B9L439-F1
#
_cell.length_a   1.000
_cell.length_b   1.000
_cell.length_c   1.000
_cell.angle_alpha   90.00
_cell.angle_beta   90.00
_cell.angle_gamma   90.00
#
_symmetry.space_group_name_H-M   'P 1'
#
loop_
_entity.id
_entity.type
_entity.pdbx_description
1 polymer ?
#
loop_
_entity_poly.entity_id
_entity_poly.type
_entity_poly.pdbx_seq_one_letter_code
_entity_poly.pdbx_strand_id
1 'polypeptide(L)' 'YWIIARDPRYRTDIGVGTGAEQILARGAYGKPKCVVTKGDETLYDYSDIYFGVDNKSGKVTKVGIMRDTQTCDG' A
#
# COMPACT_ATOMS: atom_id res chain seq x y z
N TYR A 1 -13.16 7.92 -6.20
CA TYR A 1 -12.76 7.00 -7.28
C TYR A 1 -11.46 6.31 -6.86
N TRP A 2 -11.24 5.05 -7.26
CA TRP A 2 -10.07 4.25 -6.89
C TRP A 2 -9.21 4.02 -8.14
N ILE A 3 -7.92 4.38 -8.09
CA ILE A 3 -6.97 4.04 -9.15
C ILE A 3 -5.95 3.09 -8.53
N ILE A 4 -6.07 1.81 -8.88
CA ILE A 4 -5.07 0.81 -8.52
C ILE A 4 -4.01 0.79 -9.61
N ALA A 5 -2.80 1.19 -9.26
CA ALA A 5 -1.65 0.96 -10.12
C ALA A 5 -1.22 -0.51 -9.96
N ARG A 6 -1.53 -1.33 -10.96
CA ARG A 6 -1.03 -2.71 -11.07
C ARG A 6 0.19 -2.82 -11.99
N ASP A 7 0.55 -1.74 -12.68
CA ASP A 7 1.76 -1.74 -13.51
C ASP A 7 2.99 -1.86 -12.61
N PRO A 8 3.83 -2.90 -12.77
CA PRO A 8 5.01 -3.11 -11.95
C PRO A 8 6.06 -2.00 -12.08
N ARG A 9 5.96 -1.14 -13.10
CA ARG A 9 6.81 0.05 -13.29
C ARG A 9 6.30 1.28 -12.57
N TYR A 10 5.05 1.28 -12.11
CA TYR A 10 4.50 2.41 -11.37
C TYR A 10 5.28 2.59 -10.06
N ARG A 11 5.66 3.82 -9.80
CA ARG A 11 6.26 4.25 -8.54
C ARG A 11 5.52 5.49 -8.08
N THR A 12 5.40 5.65 -6.77
CA THR A 12 4.93 6.88 -6.16
C THR A 12 5.98 7.97 -6.35
N ASP A 13 5.61 9.22 -6.08
CA ASP A 13 6.52 10.36 -6.04
C ASP A 13 7.72 10.12 -5.10
N ILE A 14 7.52 9.43 -3.98
CA ILE A 14 8.59 9.03 -3.04
C ILE A 14 9.24 7.67 -3.35
N GLY A 15 8.99 7.10 -4.54
CA GLY A 15 9.70 5.93 -5.05
C GLY A 15 9.20 4.55 -4.60
N VAL A 16 8.07 4.47 -3.89
CA VAL A 16 7.49 3.17 -3.48
C VAL A 16 6.75 2.53 -4.66
N GLY A 17 6.91 1.23 -4.86
CA GLY A 17 6.14 0.46 -5.82
C GLY A 17 6.19 -1.03 -5.57
N THR A 18 5.60 -1.79 -6.48
CA THR A 18 5.55 -3.26 -6.39
C THR A 18 6.97 -3.85 -6.28
N GLY A 19 7.14 -4.80 -5.37
CA GLY A 19 8.39 -5.47 -5.04
C GLY A 19 9.21 -4.80 -3.95
N ALA A 20 8.87 -3.57 -3.52
CA ALA A 20 9.55 -2.89 -2.43
C ALA A 20 9.35 -3.64 -1.10
N GLU A 21 10.37 -3.62 -0.24
CA GLU A 21 10.26 -4.16 1.12
C GLU A 21 9.30 -3.32 1.97
N GLN A 22 8.42 -3.97 2.75
CA GLN A 22 7.46 -3.27 3.60
C GLN A 22 8.12 -2.27 4.54
N ILE A 23 9.34 -2.55 5.02
CA ILE A 23 10.06 -1.66 5.94
C ILE A 23 10.49 -0.37 5.25
N LEU A 24 10.84 -0.42 3.97
CA LEU A 24 11.21 0.74 3.18
C LEU A 24 9.96 1.57 2.84
N ALA A 25 8.88 0.91 2.45
CA ALA A 25 7.60 1.58 2.18
C ALA A 25 7.06 2.30 3.43
N ARG A 26 7.10 1.63 4.59
CA ARG A 26 6.71 2.23 5.89
C ARG A 26 7.69 3.29 6.36
N GLY A 27 8.98 3.16 6.06
CA GLY A 27 9.97 4.21 6.33
C GLY A 27 9.70 5.49 5.54
N ALA A 28 9.28 5.35 4.29
CA ALA A 28 8.99 6.47 3.40
C ALA A 28 7.69 7.21 3.77
N TYR A 29 6.63 6.48 4.11
CA TYR A 29 5.31 7.07 4.45
C TYR A 29 5.06 7.26 5.96
N GLY A 30 5.91 6.70 6.81
CA GLY A 30 5.77 6.80 8.27
C GLY A 30 4.67 5.90 8.84
N LYS A 31 3.86 6.46 9.75
CA LYS A 31 2.82 5.70 10.45
C LYS A 31 1.55 5.63 9.58
N PRO A 32 1.05 4.43 9.24
CA PRO A 32 -0.22 4.30 8.54
C PRO A 32 -1.37 4.79 9.41
N LYS A 33 -2.39 5.37 8.78
CA LYS A 33 -3.66 5.69 9.44
C LYS A 33 -4.34 4.41 9.89
N CYS A 34 -4.25 3.36 9.08
CA CYS A 34 -4.87 2.08 9.36
C CYS A 34 -4.17 0.92 8.65
N VAL A 35 -4.29 -0.26 9.22
CA VAL A 35 -3.73 -1.51 8.71
C VAL A 35 -4.81 -2.59 8.75
N VAL A 36 -5.03 -3.26 7.63
CA VAL A 36 -6.04 -4.32 7.51
C VAL A 36 -5.43 -5.54 6.86
N THR A 37 -5.46 -6.68 7.56
CA THR A 37 -5.02 -7.97 7.01
C THR A 37 -6.22 -8.75 6.49
N LYS A 38 -6.15 -9.19 5.22
CA LYS A 38 -7.16 -10.04 4.58
C LYS A 38 -6.47 -11.18 3.84
N GLY A 39 -6.63 -12.40 4.38
CA GLY A 39 -5.98 -13.59 3.82
C GLY A 39 -4.46 -13.46 3.83
N ASP A 40 -3.83 -13.65 2.66
CA ASP A 40 -2.37 -13.60 2.49
C ASP A 40 -1.80 -12.19 2.33
N GLU A 41 -2.63 -11.13 2.38
CA GLU A 41 -2.19 -9.76 2.16
C GLU A 41 -2.55 -8.82 3.32
N THR A 42 -1.66 -7.89 3.64
CA THR A 42 -1.90 -6.78 4.56
C THR A 42 -1.90 -5.47 3.80
N LEU A 43 -3.00 -4.72 3.92
CA LEU A 43 -3.17 -3.38 3.36
C LEU A 43 -2.76 -2.33 4.39
N TYR A 44 -1.93 -1.39 3.96
CA TYR A 44 -1.55 -0.21 4.74
C TYR A 44 -2.16 1.02 4.08
N ASP A 45 -2.96 1.76 4.83
CA ASP A 45 -3.68 2.96 4.39
C ASP A 45 -3.06 4.22 5.04
N TYR A 46 -2.69 5.19 4.21
CA TYR A 46 -2.10 6.49 4.59
C TYR A 46 -2.99 7.67 4.21
N SER A 47 -4.30 7.45 4.05
CA SER A 47 -5.31 8.39 3.57
C SER A 47 -5.35 8.55 2.05
N ASP A 48 -4.31 9.15 1.49
CA ASP A 48 -4.28 9.48 0.05
C ASP A 48 -3.71 8.33 -0.80
N ILE A 49 -3.01 7.43 -0.13
CA ILE A 49 -2.37 6.27 -0.73
C ILE A 49 -2.53 5.05 0.15
N TYR A 50 -2.64 3.90 -0.50
CA TYR A 50 -2.52 2.62 0.16
C TYR A 50 -1.59 1.69 -0.61
N PHE A 51 -0.99 0.76 0.10
CA PHE A 51 -0.26 -0.33 -0.53
C PHE A 51 -0.57 -1.66 0.14
N GLY A 52 -0.65 -2.71 -0.69
CA GLY A 52 -0.77 -4.08 -0.23
C GLY A 52 0.61 -4.70 -0.07
N VAL A 53 0.76 -5.54 0.94
CA VAL A 53 1.97 -6.30 1.26
C VAL A 53 1.61 -7.77 1.37
N ASP A 54 2.33 -8.63 0.67
CA ASP A 54 2.20 -10.07 0.82
C ASP A 54 2.80 -10.51 2.17
N ASN A 55 2.00 -11.22 2.98
CA ASN A 55 2.35 -11.56 4.36
C ASN A 55 3.53 -12.54 4.47
N LYS A 56 3.82 -13.31 3.42
CA LYS A 56 4.91 -14.29 3.40
C LYS A 56 6.23 -13.65 3.02
N SER A 57 6.24 -12.88 1.94
CA SER A 57 7.44 -12.24 1.40
C SER A 57 7.76 -10.89 2.04
N GLY A 58 6.77 -10.23 2.66
CA GLY A 58 6.91 -8.87 3.19
C GLY A 58 7.08 -7.82 2.09
N LYS A 59 6.75 -8.14 0.84
CA LYS A 59 6.92 -7.26 -0.33
C LYS A 59 5.62 -6.59 -0.72
N VAL A 60 5.72 -5.36 -1.20
CA VAL A 60 4.60 -4.60 -1.76
C VAL A 60 4.07 -5.30 -3.01
N THR A 61 2.79 -5.63 -3.03
CA THR A 61 2.09 -6.29 -4.15
C THR A 61 1.43 -5.29 -5.08
N LYS A 62 0.90 -4.21 -4.52
CA LYS A 62 0.16 -3.16 -5.23
C LYS A 62 0.26 -1.83 -4.51
N VAL A 63 0.11 -0.76 -5.28
CA VAL A 63 -0.03 0.60 -4.79
C VAL A 63 -1.27 1.21 -5.43
N GLY A 64 -2.06 1.94 -4.65
CA GLY A 64 -3.23 2.64 -5.17
C GLY A 64 -3.39 4.00 -4.54
N ILE A 65 -3.98 4.92 -5.31
CA ILE A 65 -4.33 6.27 -4.87
C ILE A 65 -5.82 6.29 -4.53
N MET A 66 -6.14 6.79 -3.35
CA MET A 66 -7.51 6.94 -2.85
C MET A 66 -7.76 8.41 -2.53
N ARG A 67 -8.93 8.94 -2.93
CA ARG A 67 -9.37 10.29 -2.52
C ARG A 67 -10.21 10.28 -1.24
N ASP A 68 -10.89 9.17 -0.96
CA ASP A 68 -11.69 8.96 0.24
C ASP A 68 -11.32 7.59 0.82
N THR A 69 -10.92 7.54 2.10
CA THR A 69 -10.50 6.29 2.77
C THR A 69 -11.69 5.37 2.96
N GLN A 70 -11.76 4.28 2.19
CA GLN A 70 -12.74 3.19 2.38
C GLN A 70 -12.10 1.89 2.87
N THR A 71 -10.77 1.83 2.96
CA THR A 71 -10.06 0.57 3.27
C THR A 71 -10.30 0.08 4.70
N CYS A 72 -10.70 1.00 5.58
CA CYS A 72 -10.72 0.81 7.03
C CYS A 72 -12.10 1.02 7.66
N ASP A 73 -13.07 1.49 6.88
CA ASP A 73 -14.47 1.47 7.24
C ASP A 73 -15.04 0.18 6.65
N GLY A 74 -15.11 -0.85 7.49
CA GLY A 74 -15.56 -2.20 7.11
C GLY A 74 -16.96 -2.24 6.52
#